data_AF-X1J5M4-F1
#
_entry.id   AF-X1J5M4-F1
#
_cell.length_a   1.000
_cell.length_b   1.000
_cell.length_c   1.000
_cell.angle_alpha   90.00
_cell.angle_beta   90.00
_cell.angle_gamma   90.00
#
_symmetry.space_group_name_H-M   'P 1'
#
loop_
_entity.id
_entity.type
_entity.pdbx_description
1 polymer ?
#
loop_
_entity_poly.entity_id
_entity_poly.type
_entity_poly.pdbx_seq_one_letter_code
_entity_poly.pdbx_strand_id
1 'polypeptide(L)' 'MTLKQLLADGKLVKHRTSRQEIASLLKVVERDITDASIELVSADRRFAIAYFVSV' A
#
# COMPACT_ATOMS: atom_id res chain seq x y z
N MET A 1 -13.15 5.39 -23.17
CA MET A 1 -12.65 6.50 -22.34
C MET A 1 -11.19 6.20 -22.00
N THR A 2 -10.24 7.07 -22.35
CA THR A 2 -8.79 6.84 -22.17
C THR A 2 -8.22 7.64 -21.01
N LEU A 3 -7.05 7.27 -20.47
CA LEU A 3 -6.36 8.04 -19.42
C LEU A 3 -6.08 9.49 -19.84
N LYS A 4 -5.78 9.71 -21.13
CA LYS A 4 -5.57 11.06 -21.68
C LYS A 4 -6.86 11.88 -21.66
N GLN A 5 -8.00 11.26 -22.00
CA GLN A 5 -9.31 11.92 -21.92
C GLN A 5 -9.68 12.24 -20.48
N LEU A 6 -9.47 11.30 -19.54
CA LEU A 6 -9.73 11.54 -18.13
C LEU A 6 -8.85 12.65 -17.52
N LEU A 7 -7.59 12.75 -17.93
CA LEU A 7 -6.70 13.84 -17.54
C LEU A 7 -7.13 15.18 -18.15
N ALA A 8 -7.55 15.19 -19.42
CA ALA A 8 -8.07 16.38 -20.09
C ALA A 8 -9.39 16.87 -19.48
N ASP A 9 -10.27 15.94 -19.09
CA ASP A 9 -11.55 16.21 -18.41
C ASP A 9 -11.37 16.61 -16.94
N GLY A 10 -10.14 16.69 -16.42
CA GLY A 10 -9.85 17.03 -15.02
C GLY A 10 -10.24 15.95 -13.99
N LYS A 11 -10.65 14.76 -14.44
CA LYS A 11 -11.01 13.62 -13.59
C LYS A 11 -9.78 12.89 -13.04
N LEU A 12 -8.64 13.05 -13.69
CA LEU A 12 -7.33 12.64 -13.20
C LEU A 12 -6.46 13.87 -13.04
N VAL A 13 -5.51 13.78 -12.12
CA VAL A 13 -4.44 14.75 -11.93
C VAL A 13 -3.11 14.03 -11.95
N LYS A 14 -2.08 14.69 -12.45
CA LYS A 14 -0.71 14.17 -12.33
C LYS A 14 -0.32 14.19 -10.86
N HIS A 15 -0.15 13.00 -10.30
CA HIS A 15 0.33 12.85 -8.94
C HIS A 15 1.85 13.09 -8.90
N ARG A 16 2.29 13.94 -7.97
CA ARG A 16 3.70 14.10 -7.61
C ARG A 16 3.85 13.66 -6.17
N THR A 17 4.57 12.57 -5.96
CA THR A 17 4.79 12.05 -4.62
C THR A 17 5.69 12.95 -3.79
N SER A 18 5.71 12.71 -2.48
CA SER A 18 6.60 13.36 -1.53
C SER A 18 7.37 12.34 -0.69
N ARG A 19 8.51 12.74 -0.11
CA ARG A 19 9.24 11.88 0.83
C ARG A 19 8.36 11.47 2.02
N GLN A 20 7.50 12.38 2.48
CA GLN A 20 6.57 12.13 3.58
C GLN A 20 5.54 11.04 3.22
N GLU A 21 5.02 11.08 2.00
CA GLU A 21 4.07 10.08 1.50
C GLU A 21 4.73 8.70 1.39
N ILE A 22 5.91 8.63 0.80
CA ILE A 22 6.69 7.39 0.72
C ILE A 22 6.95 6.83 2.13
N ALA A 23 7.41 7.67 3.06
CA ALA A 23 7.64 7.25 4.44
C ALA A 23 6.34 6.77 5.13
N SER A 24 5.20 7.38 4.82
CA SER A 24 3.92 6.97 5.38
C SER A 24 3.47 5.61 4.84
N LEU A 25 3.71 5.33 3.55
CA LEU A 25 3.44 4.01 2.97
C LEU A 25 4.35 2.94 3.58
N LEU A 26 5.65 3.22 3.75
CA LEU A 26 6.59 2.29 4.38
C LEU A 26 6.22 1.95 5.82
N LYS A 27 5.71 2.91 6.60
CA LYS A 27 5.20 2.66 7.96
C LYS A 27 4.05 1.65 8.00
N VAL A 28 3.20 1.62 6.97
CA VAL A 28 2.13 0.61 6.86
C VAL A 28 2.73 -0.77 6.66
N VAL A 29 3.74 -0.88 5.80
CA VAL A 29 4.47 -2.14 5.56
C VAL A 29 5.17 -2.63 6.83
N GLU A 30 5.85 -1.74 7.56
CA GLU A 30 6.50 -2.07 8.84
C GLU A 30 5.51 -2.59 9.88
N ARG A 31 4.35 -1.93 10.00
CA ARG A 31 3.26 -2.39 10.87
C ARG A 31 2.80 -3.79 10.45
N ASP A 32 2.54 -3.99 9.17
CA ASP A 32 2.00 -5.25 8.66
C ASP A 32 2.99 -6.41 8.88
N ILE A 33 4.30 -6.19 8.70
CA ILE A 33 5.34 -7.17 9.06
C ILE A 33 5.29 -7.50 10.57
N THR A 34 5.11 -6.48 11.41
CA THR A 34 5.00 -6.66 12.86
C THR A 34 3.75 -7.49 13.21
N ASP A 35 2.61 -7.15 12.63
CA ASP A 35 1.33 -7.82 12.86
C ASP A 35 1.36 -9.28 12.40
N ALA A 36 2.08 -9.59 11.33
CA ALA A 36 2.28 -10.97 10.85
C ALA A 36 3.00 -11.87 11.87
N SER A 37 3.68 -11.31 12.86
CA SER A 37 4.36 -12.07 13.91
C SER A 37 3.49 -12.31 15.15
N ILE A 38 2.30 -11.70 15.26
CA ILE A 38 1.43 -11.80 16.44
C ILE A 38 0.74 -13.16 16.50
N GLU A 39 1.07 -14.00 17.50
CA GLU A 39 0.54 -15.37 17.62
C GLU A 39 -0.98 -15.49 17.80
N LEU A 40 -1.63 -14.45 18.33
CA LEU A 40 -3.09 -14.37 18.45
C LEU A 40 -3.81 -14.22 17.10
N VAL A 41 -3.09 -13.84 16.05
CA VAL A 41 -3.62 -13.77 14.68
C VAL A 41 -3.54 -15.16 14.05
N SER A 42 -4.63 -15.58 13.38
CA SER A 42 -4.69 -16.88 12.75
C SER A 42 -3.57 -17.09 11.72
N ALA A 43 -3.11 -18.33 11.58
CA ALA A 43 -1.96 -18.65 10.74
C ALA A 43 -2.15 -18.25 9.26
N ASP A 44 -3.37 -18.41 8.73
CA ASP A 44 -3.75 -17.97 7.38
C ASP A 44 -3.62 -16.45 7.22
N ARG A 45 -4.02 -15.68 8.24
CA ARG A 45 -3.94 -14.23 8.21
C ARG A 45 -2.50 -13.73 8.34
N ARG A 46 -1.70 -14.34 9.23
CA ARG A 46 -0.25 -14.05 9.34
C ARG A 46 0.47 -14.33 8.03
N PHE A 47 0.18 -15.47 7.39
CA PHE A 47 0.74 -15.81 6.08
C PHE A 47 0.32 -14.81 5.00
N ALA A 48 -0.96 -14.45 4.92
CA ALA A 48 -1.44 -13.50 3.93
C ALA A 48 -0.75 -12.14 4.09
N ILE A 49 -0.63 -11.62 5.31
CA ILE A 49 0.04 -10.34 5.58
C ILE A 49 1.52 -10.42 5.18
N ALA A 50 2.25 -11.46 5.61
CA ALA A 50 3.66 -11.65 5.28
C ALA A 50 3.90 -11.77 3.77
N TYR A 51 3.01 -12.44 3.04
CA TYR A 51 3.07 -12.55 1.58
C TYR A 51 2.88 -11.18 0.91
N PHE A 52 1.86 -10.41 1.30
CA PHE A 52 1.55 -9.11 0.68
C PHE A 52 2.66 -8.07 0.85
N VAL A 53 3.47 -8.15 1.90
CA VAL A 53 4.57 -7.21 2.17
C VAL A 53 5.93 -7.63 1.61
N SER A 54 6.05 -8.85 1.07
CA SER A 54 7.32 -9.41 0.59
C SER A 54 7.49 -9.40 -0.94
N VAL A 55 6.47 -8.95 -1.68
CA VAL A 55 6.42 -8.92 -3.15
C VAL A 55 6.57 -7.47 -3.62
#